data_AF-A0A4Q5QSY2-F1
#
_entry.id   AF-A0A4Q5QSY2-F1
#
_cell.length_a   1.000
_cell.length_b   1.000
_cell.length_c   1.000
_cell.angle_alpha   90.00
_cell.angle_beta   90.00
_cell.angle_gamma   90.00
#
_symmetry.space_group_name_H-M   'P 1'
#
loop_
_entity.id
_entity.type
_entity.pdbx_description
1 polymer ?
#
loop_
_entity_poly.entity_id
_entity_poly.type
_entity_poly.pdbx_seq_one_letter_code
_entity_poly.pdbx_strand_id
1 'polypeptide(L)'
;MIVNPTPTGWQVIYQQAHALLAMQLAWAWPPFLAPDRWVGLLAAVAQHDDEQAPWHGRGGHHGLTPAGAPANFTQVAFSLEQATGVLHAARFQGRWRSLLTSLHLSTLYEPLRDSKPAITAFLDELRASQARFTKELHLTK
;
A
#
# COMPACT_ATOMS: atom_id res chain seq x y z
N MET A 1 -1.11 -10.00 -1.15
CA MET A 1 -2.14 -10.53 -2.08
C MET A 1 -3.41 -10.80 -1.29
N ILE A 2 -4.56 -10.63 -1.92
CA ILE A 2 -5.86 -10.99 -1.35
C ILE A 2 -6.23 -12.37 -1.90
N VAL A 3 -6.51 -13.31 -1.02
CA VAL A 3 -6.85 -14.69 -1.37
C VAL A 3 -8.24 -15.01 -0.85
N ASN A 4 -9.15 -15.33 -1.76
CA ASN A 4 -10.51 -15.78 -1.43
C ASN A 4 -10.62 -17.28 -1.74
N PRO A 5 -10.93 -18.14 -0.76
CA PRO A 5 -11.17 -19.55 -1.03
C PRO A 5 -12.48 -19.74 -1.81
N THR A 6 -12.51 -20.75 -2.67
CA THR A 6 -13.68 -21.18 -3.45
C THR A 6 -13.83 -22.70 -3.31
N PRO A 7 -14.99 -23.30 -3.66
CA PRO A 7 -15.18 -24.74 -3.57
C PRO A 7 -14.15 -25.57 -4.38
N THR A 8 -13.58 -24.99 -5.44
CA THR A 8 -12.68 -25.69 -6.37
C THR A 8 -11.26 -25.10 -6.41
N GLY A 9 -10.90 -24.19 -5.49
CA GLY A 9 -9.58 -23.53 -5.50
C GLY A 9 -9.59 -22.16 -4.86
N TRP A 10 -8.85 -21.21 -5.45
CA TRP A 10 -8.68 -19.85 -4.90
C TRP A 10 -8.82 -18.79 -5.98
N GLN A 11 -9.45 -17.67 -5.63
CA GLN A 11 -9.28 -16.42 -6.35
C GLN A 11 -8.12 -15.65 -5.70
N VAL A 12 -7.12 -15.29 -6.48
CA VAL A 12 -5.94 -14.55 -6.02
C VAL A 12 -5.90 -13.19 -6.71
N ILE A 13 -5.88 -12.12 -5.91
CA ILE A 13 -5.76 -10.74 -6.38
C ILE A 13 -4.42 -10.20 -5.89
N TYR A 14 -3.54 -9.87 -6.83
CA TYR A 14 -2.25 -9.25 -6.53
C TYR A 14 -2.41 -7.82 -6.01
N GLN A 15 -1.40 -7.32 -5.29
CA GLN A 15 -1.49 -5.97 -4.73
C GLN A 15 -1.59 -4.90 -5.84
N GLN A 16 -0.77 -5.07 -6.87
CA GLN A 16 -0.81 -4.23 -8.07
C GLN A 16 -2.18 -4.28 -8.77
N ALA A 17 -2.86 -5.42 -8.75
CA ALA A 17 -4.19 -5.56 -9.35
C ALA A 17 -5.26 -4.81 -8.56
N HIS A 18 -5.22 -4.81 -7.21
CA HIS A 18 -6.18 -3.98 -6.45
C HIS A 18 -5.86 -2.50 -6.57
N ALA A 19 -4.59 -2.11 -6.68
CA ALA A 19 -4.21 -0.72 -6.88
C ALA A 19 -4.70 -0.21 -8.24
N LEU A 20 -4.59 -1.03 -9.29
CA LEU A 20 -5.18 -0.74 -10.59
C LEU A 20 -6.70 -0.60 -10.53
N LEU A 21 -7.41 -1.51 -9.83
CA LEU A 21 -8.85 -1.40 -9.63
C LEU A 21 -9.21 -0.10 -8.89
N ALA A 22 -8.46 0.27 -7.84
CA ALA A 22 -8.66 1.52 -7.13
C ALA A 22 -8.51 2.74 -8.06
N MET A 23 -7.56 2.71 -8.99
CA MET A 23 -7.39 3.77 -9.98
C MET A 23 -8.56 3.81 -10.97
N GLN A 24 -9.05 2.66 -11.43
CA GLN A 24 -10.25 2.59 -12.29
C GLN A 24 -11.48 3.18 -11.61
N LEU A 25 -11.65 2.94 -10.31
CA LEU A 25 -12.73 3.55 -9.53
C LEU A 25 -12.54 5.07 -9.39
N ALA A 26 -11.31 5.53 -9.12
CA ALA A 26 -11.00 6.96 -9.05
C ALA A 26 -11.20 7.67 -10.40
N TRP A 27 -10.86 7.00 -11.51
CA TRP A 27 -11.04 7.52 -12.87
C TRP A 27 -12.51 7.74 -13.24
N ALA A 28 -13.43 6.94 -12.68
CA ALA A 28 -14.85 7.09 -12.90
C ALA A 28 -15.43 8.36 -12.25
N TRP A 29 -14.69 9.04 -11.36
CA TRP A 29 -15.10 10.31 -10.81
C TRP A 29 -14.85 11.47 -11.77
N PRO A 30 -15.74 12.49 -11.79
CA PRO A 30 -15.45 13.75 -12.45
C PRO A 30 -14.14 14.34 -11.90
N PRO A 31 -13.17 14.72 -12.76
CA PRO A 31 -11.92 15.32 -12.30
C PRO A 31 -12.21 16.61 -11.50
N PHE A 32 -11.70 16.67 -10.28
CA PHE A 32 -11.86 17.81 -9.37
C PHE A 32 -10.55 18.57 -9.11
N LEU A 33 -9.47 18.16 -9.79
CA LEU A 33 -8.16 18.80 -9.74
C LEU A 33 -7.75 19.27 -11.13
N ALA A 34 -6.79 20.21 -11.18
CA ALA A 34 -6.11 20.55 -12.42
C ALA A 34 -5.49 19.31 -13.08
N PRO A 35 -5.38 19.24 -14.42
CA PRO A 35 -5.00 18.02 -15.14
C PRO A 35 -3.69 17.37 -14.65
N ASP A 36 -2.66 18.17 -14.36
CA ASP A 36 -1.38 17.70 -13.84
C ASP A 36 -1.50 17.02 -12.48
N ARG A 37 -2.27 17.62 -11.56
CA ARG A 37 -2.55 17.06 -10.22
C ARG A 37 -3.46 15.85 -10.29
N TRP A 38 -4.42 15.84 -11.21
CA TRP A 38 -5.31 14.70 -11.44
C TRP A 38 -4.53 13.47 -11.93
N VAL A 39 -3.66 13.65 -12.92
CA VAL A 39 -2.75 12.57 -13.39
C VAL A 39 -1.85 12.09 -12.25
N GLY A 40 -1.27 13.01 -11.47
CA GLY A 40 -0.46 12.66 -10.31
C GLY A 40 -1.20 11.84 -9.25
N LEU A 41 -2.46 12.18 -8.97
CA LEU A 41 -3.31 11.42 -8.05
C LEU A 41 -3.62 10.03 -8.61
N LEU A 42 -4.06 9.91 -9.88
CA LEU A 42 -4.38 8.61 -10.48
C LEU A 42 -3.15 7.68 -10.53
N ALA A 43 -1.98 8.20 -10.90
CA ALA A 43 -0.74 7.44 -10.87
C ALA A 43 -0.40 6.97 -9.45
N ALA A 44 -0.58 7.84 -8.46
CA ALA A 44 -0.37 7.47 -7.06
C ALA A 44 -1.36 6.39 -6.59
N VAL A 45 -2.63 6.46 -6.97
CA VAL A 45 -3.64 5.44 -6.64
C VAL A 45 -3.26 4.09 -7.27
N ALA A 46 -2.82 4.09 -8.52
CA ALA A 46 -2.42 2.86 -9.22
C ALA A 46 -1.18 2.17 -8.62
N GLN A 47 -0.38 2.89 -7.82
CA GLN A 47 0.96 2.45 -7.40
C GLN A 47 1.20 2.53 -5.88
N HIS A 48 0.16 2.85 -5.09
CA HIS A 48 0.29 3.05 -3.64
C HIS A 48 0.73 1.79 -2.88
N ASP A 49 0.49 0.61 -3.43
CA ASP A 49 0.84 -0.69 -2.83
C ASP A 49 1.79 -1.53 -3.72
N ASP A 50 2.52 -0.84 -4.62
CA ASP A 50 3.60 -1.43 -5.41
C ASP A 50 4.82 -1.81 -4.52
N GLU A 51 5.86 -2.40 -5.13
CA GLU A 51 7.13 -2.75 -4.46
C GLU A 51 6.98 -3.84 -3.39
N GLN A 52 6.00 -4.73 -3.59
CA GLN A 52 5.90 -5.98 -2.84
C GLN A 52 7.13 -6.86 -3.09
N ALA A 53 7.47 -7.69 -2.10
CA ALA A 53 8.57 -8.62 -2.20
C ALA A 53 8.49 -9.45 -3.51
N PRO A 54 9.60 -9.64 -4.24
CA PRO A 54 9.61 -10.39 -5.48
C PRO A 54 9.04 -11.79 -5.28
N TRP A 55 8.16 -12.20 -6.20
CA TRP A 55 7.64 -13.57 -6.22
C TRP A 55 8.73 -14.61 -6.53
N HIS A 56 9.69 -14.24 -7.38
CA HIS A 56 10.80 -15.08 -7.81
C HIS A 56 12.06 -14.83 -6.97
N GLY A 57 12.79 -15.90 -6.62
CA GLY A 57 14.14 -15.81 -6.01
C GLY A 57 14.26 -16.20 -4.53
N ARG A 58 13.15 -16.43 -3.81
CA ARG A 58 13.15 -16.97 -2.44
C ARG A 58 12.21 -18.18 -2.28
N GLY A 59 12.26 -19.10 -3.23
CA GLY A 59 11.48 -20.36 -3.19
C GLY A 59 9.96 -20.20 -3.35
N GLY A 60 9.45 -19.05 -3.81
CA GLY A 60 8.01 -18.84 -3.99
C GLY A 60 7.20 -18.84 -2.68
N HIS A 61 7.85 -18.90 -1.50
CA HIS A 61 7.20 -19.13 -0.21
C HIS A 61 6.54 -17.89 0.40
N HIS A 62 6.93 -16.67 0.03
CA HIS A 62 6.27 -15.45 0.56
C HIS A 62 4.80 -15.38 0.19
N GLY A 63 4.43 -16.05 -0.90
CA GLY A 63 3.05 -16.13 -1.34
C GLY A 63 2.30 -17.38 -0.91
N LEU A 64 2.92 -18.29 -0.16
CA LEU A 64 2.34 -19.57 0.21
C LEU A 64 2.35 -19.76 1.73
N THR A 65 1.34 -20.45 2.22
CA THR A 65 1.31 -20.97 3.60
C THR A 65 2.28 -22.15 3.73
N PRO A 66 2.62 -22.59 4.96
CA PRO A 66 3.43 -23.80 5.16
C PRO A 66 2.85 -25.06 4.49
N ALA A 67 1.53 -25.11 4.29
CA ALA A 67 0.84 -26.19 3.60
C ALA A 67 0.84 -26.06 2.06
N GLY A 68 1.43 -25.00 1.51
CA GLY A 68 1.52 -24.77 0.06
C GLY A 68 0.31 -24.08 -0.58
N ALA A 69 -0.71 -23.68 0.19
CA ALA A 69 -1.83 -22.87 -0.31
C ALA A 69 -1.43 -21.40 -0.45
N PRO A 70 -2.03 -20.61 -1.37
CA PRO A 70 -1.80 -19.16 -1.45
C PRO A 70 -2.08 -18.46 -0.11
N ALA A 71 -1.12 -17.69 0.38
CA ALA A 71 -1.23 -16.95 1.63
C ALA A 71 -1.95 -15.61 1.41
N ASN A 72 -3.01 -15.36 2.18
CA ASN A 72 -3.63 -14.04 2.22
C ASN A 72 -2.70 -13.05 2.94
N PHE A 73 -2.70 -11.78 2.54
CA PHE A 73 -1.87 -10.73 3.16
C PHE A 73 -2.11 -10.62 4.67
N THR A 74 -3.31 -10.95 5.16
CA THR A 74 -3.64 -10.95 6.59
C THR A 74 -2.97 -12.08 7.38
N GLN A 75 -2.46 -13.10 6.69
CA GLN A 75 -1.73 -14.22 7.28
C GLN A 75 -0.21 -13.98 7.31
N VAL A 76 0.26 -12.90 6.67
CA VAL A 76 1.67 -12.54 6.64
C VAL A 76 1.98 -11.66 7.84
N ALA A 77 3.04 -12.00 8.58
CA ALA A 77 3.48 -11.18 9.70
C ALA A 77 3.95 -9.80 9.22
N PHE A 78 3.64 -8.77 10.01
CA PHE A 78 4.12 -7.42 9.74
C PHE A 78 5.66 -7.39 9.65
N SER A 79 6.17 -6.71 8.61
CA SER A 79 7.58 -6.45 8.40
C SER A 79 7.83 -4.94 8.35
N LEU A 80 8.52 -4.42 9.37
CA LEU A 80 8.91 -3.01 9.41
C LEU A 80 9.85 -2.65 8.25
N GLU A 81 10.74 -3.56 7.88
CA GLU A 81 11.64 -3.42 6.74
C GLU A 81 10.85 -3.23 5.44
N GLN A 82 9.87 -4.10 5.20
CA GLN A 82 9.01 -4.00 4.01
C GLN A 82 8.21 -2.69 4.00
N ALA A 83 7.54 -2.37 5.11
CA ALA A 83 6.72 -1.15 5.21
C ALA A 83 7.56 0.12 4.98
N THR A 84 8.79 0.14 5.51
CA THR A 84 9.74 1.23 5.31
C THR A 84 10.25 1.28 3.86
N GLY A 85 10.52 0.12 3.26
CA GLY A 85 10.94 -0.01 1.86
C GLY A 85 9.90 0.53 0.88
N VAL A 86 8.63 0.15 1.04
CA VAL A 86 7.52 0.65 0.20
C VAL A 86 7.37 2.17 0.34
N LEU A 87 7.41 2.69 1.58
CA LEU A 87 7.37 4.14 1.81
C LEU A 87 8.56 4.87 1.19
N HIS A 88 9.76 4.29 1.26
CA HIS A 88 10.96 4.85 0.65
C HIS A 88 10.83 4.90 -0.88
N ALA A 89 10.38 3.81 -1.50
CA ALA A 89 10.16 3.74 -2.94
C ALA A 89 9.09 4.75 -3.41
N ALA A 90 8.02 4.94 -2.63
CA ALA A 90 6.97 5.92 -2.90
C ALA A 90 7.50 7.36 -3.02
N ARG A 91 8.59 7.70 -2.32
CA ARG A 91 9.19 9.05 -2.37
C ARG A 91 9.77 9.41 -3.73
N PHE A 92 10.27 8.43 -4.50
CA PHE A 92 10.86 8.69 -5.81
C PHE A 92 9.83 9.04 -6.89
N GLN A 93 8.57 8.64 -6.71
CA GLN A 93 7.51 9.01 -7.64
C GLN A 93 6.89 10.37 -7.32
N GLY A 94 6.93 10.79 -6.06
CA GLY A 94 6.48 12.12 -5.64
C GLY A 94 5.49 12.12 -4.49
N ARG A 95 4.94 13.31 -4.20
CA ARG A 95 4.19 13.55 -2.96
C ARG A 95 2.83 12.89 -2.92
N TRP A 96 2.13 12.77 -4.05
CA TRP A 96 0.85 12.06 -4.11
C TRP A 96 1.01 10.59 -3.71
N ARG A 97 1.97 9.86 -4.29
CA ARG A 97 2.21 8.46 -3.92
C ARG A 97 2.69 8.35 -2.49
N SER A 98 3.59 9.23 -2.06
CA SER A 98 4.07 9.24 -0.67
C SER A 98 2.93 9.42 0.33
N LEU A 99 1.98 10.33 0.06
CA LEU A 99 0.81 10.56 0.89
C LEU A 99 -0.10 9.32 0.92
N LEU A 100 -0.52 8.81 -0.25
CA LEU A 100 -1.42 7.65 -0.31
C LEU A 100 -0.80 6.39 0.31
N THR A 101 0.49 6.14 0.06
CA THR A 101 1.22 5.02 0.69
C THR A 101 1.22 5.19 2.21
N SER A 102 1.53 6.39 2.71
CA SER A 102 1.55 6.62 4.16
C SER A 102 0.18 6.45 4.81
N LEU A 103 -0.91 6.86 4.15
CA LEU A 103 -2.28 6.66 4.62
C LEU A 103 -2.63 5.17 4.63
N HIS A 104 -2.30 4.46 3.54
CA HIS A 104 -2.53 3.02 3.41
C HIS A 104 -1.84 2.22 4.51
N LEU A 105 -0.54 2.47 4.73
CA LEU A 105 0.24 1.79 5.77
C LEU A 105 -0.27 2.13 7.18
N SER A 106 -0.69 3.38 7.42
CA SER A 106 -1.36 3.74 8.68
C SER A 106 -2.64 2.92 8.86
N THR A 107 -3.51 2.85 7.86
CA THR A 107 -4.76 2.07 7.96
C THR A 107 -4.49 0.60 8.25
N LEU A 108 -3.51 -0.01 7.57
CA LEU A 108 -3.20 -1.43 7.76
C LEU A 108 -2.58 -1.74 9.12
N TYR A 109 -1.69 -0.88 9.61
CA TYR A 109 -0.82 -1.21 10.73
C TYR A 109 -1.10 -0.45 12.03
N GLU A 110 -2.02 0.52 12.03
CA GLU A 110 -2.47 1.18 13.27
C GLU A 110 -2.94 0.19 14.35
N PRO A 111 -3.63 -0.93 14.04
CA PRO A 111 -3.97 -1.93 15.05
C PRO A 111 -2.76 -2.57 15.75
N LEU A 112 -1.55 -2.44 15.19
CA LEU A 112 -0.30 -2.93 15.77
C LEU A 112 0.41 -1.87 16.64
N ARG A 113 -0.17 -0.68 16.81
CA ARG A 113 0.40 0.34 17.70
C ARG A 113 0.62 -0.23 19.10
N ASP A 114 1.70 0.20 19.72
CA ASP A 114 2.16 -0.20 21.07
C ASP A 114 2.57 -1.66 21.22
N SER A 115 2.47 -2.48 20.17
CA SER A 115 3.01 -3.84 20.17
C SER A 115 4.53 -3.87 20.29
N LYS A 116 5.22 -2.88 19.69
CA LYS A 116 6.67 -2.67 19.77
C LYS A 116 6.97 -1.18 19.63
N PRO A 117 7.95 -0.62 20.38
CA PRO A 117 8.31 0.80 20.29
C PRO A 117 8.66 1.26 18.86
N ALA A 118 9.35 0.40 18.09
CA ALA A 118 9.71 0.70 16.71
C ALA A 118 8.49 0.82 15.76
N ILE A 119 7.42 0.07 16.03
CA ILE A 119 6.17 0.13 15.24
C ILE A 119 5.42 1.42 15.58
N THR A 120 5.30 1.76 16.86
CA THR A 120 4.71 3.04 17.28
C THR A 120 5.45 4.23 16.66
N ALA A 121 6.78 4.23 16.72
CA ALA A 121 7.60 5.29 16.12
C ALA A 121 7.41 5.41 14.60
N PHE A 122 7.33 4.27 13.89
CA PHE A 122 7.05 4.26 12.46
C PHE A 122 5.67 4.85 12.14
N LEU A 123 4.63 4.45 12.86
CA LEU A 123 3.28 4.99 12.67
C LEU A 123 3.20 6.50 12.96
N ASP A 124 3.99 6.99 13.92
CA ASP A 124 4.10 8.42 14.19
C ASP A 124 4.81 9.18 13.07
N GLU A 125 5.87 8.59 12.48
CA GLU A 125 6.51 9.14 11.28
C GLU A 125 5.53 9.22 10.10
N LEU A 126 4.68 8.20 9.90
CA LEU A 126 3.65 8.22 8.87
C LEU A 126 2.71 9.40 9.06
N ARG A 127 2.19 9.62 10.28
CA ARG A 127 1.29 10.74 10.58
C ARG A 127 1.96 12.10 10.38
N ALA A 128 3.20 12.27 10.83
CA ALA A 128 3.95 13.50 10.61
C ALA A 128 4.19 13.75 9.11
N SER A 129 4.50 12.68 8.36
CA SER A 129 4.69 12.74 6.91
C SER A 129 3.39 13.10 6.17
N GLN A 130 2.25 12.54 6.57
CA GLN A 130 0.94 12.87 6.01
C GLN A 130 0.63 14.37 6.14
N ALA A 131 0.87 14.95 7.32
CA ALA A 131 0.67 16.38 7.55
C ALA A 131 1.57 17.22 6.64
N ARG A 132 2.85 16.85 6.50
CA ARG A 132 3.80 17.51 5.61
C ARG A 132 3.38 17.41 4.14
N PHE A 133 3.06 16.21 3.65
CA PHE A 133 2.70 16.00 2.24
C PHE A 133 1.39 16.69 1.88
N THR A 134 0.41 16.71 2.79
CA THR A 134 -0.85 17.45 2.60
C THR A 134 -0.59 18.94 2.39
N LYS A 135 0.33 19.52 3.19
CA LYS A 135 0.74 20.93 3.04
C LYS A 135 1.49 21.18 1.71
N GLU A 136 2.45 20.32 1.38
CA GLU A 136 3.24 20.42 0.14
C GLU A 136 2.38 20.23 -1.13
N LEU A 137 1.30 19.46 -1.04
CA LEU A 137 0.34 19.26 -2.12
C LEU A 137 -0.75 20.34 -2.16
N HIS A 138 -0.74 21.32 -1.24
CA HIS A 138 -1.75 22.36 -1.10
C HIS A 138 -3.17 21.78 -1.01
N LEU A 139 -3.34 20.76 -0.16
CA LEU A 139 -4.65 20.17 0.13
C LEU A 139 -5.26 20.82 1.38
N THR A 140 -6.53 21.18 1.29
CA THR A 140 -7.32 21.65 2.43
C THR A 140 -8.06 20.47 3.07
N LYS A 141 -8.22 20.50 4.39
CA LYS A 141 -9.10 19.55 5.10
C LYS A 141 -10.56 19.85 4.80
#